data_AF-A0A2V9XTJ7-F1
#
_entry.id   AF-A0A2V9XTJ7-F1
#
_cell.length_a   1.000
_cell.length_b   1.000
_cell.length_c   1.000
_cell.angle_alpha   90.00
_cell.angle_beta   90.00
_cell.angle_gamma   90.00
#
_symmetry.space_group_name_H-M   'P 1'
#
loop_
_entity.id
_entity.type
_entity.pdbx_description
1 polymer ?
#
loop_
_entity_poly.entity_id
_entity_poly.type
_entity_poly.pdbx_seq_one_letter_code
_entity_poly.pdbx_strand_id
1 'polypeptide(L)'
;MLFLPFIIINLLNHHYLWALTLFVLAAISDGLDGLLARKLKQQTLLGQYLDPIADKLLMSTMFLVLSILHKIPWKFTVVVFSRDISILAVGAVLYAIAGLRDFRPSIFGKANTFAQVAAVFLVLLFQLDQSRWVWIARVVFLRAVFAFTIISAVHYLFLVQHRLRAHSEIPPAASASAGHRI
;
A
#
# COMPACT_ATOMS: atom_id res chain seq x y z
N MET A 1 3.67 11.73 9.29
CA MET A 1 5.04 11.30 9.76
C MET A 1 5.35 11.63 11.22
N LEU A 2 5.12 12.86 11.69
CA LEU A 2 5.48 13.29 13.06
C LEU A 2 4.88 12.41 14.17
N PHE A 3 3.65 11.94 14.00
CA PHE A 3 2.94 11.12 15.00
C PHE A 3 3.42 9.66 15.08
N LEU A 4 4.12 9.17 14.06
CA LEU A 4 4.51 7.76 13.94
C LEU A 4 5.36 7.24 15.12
N PRO A 5 6.46 7.89 15.55
CA PRO A 5 7.24 7.43 16.70
C PRO A 5 6.42 7.42 18.00
N PHE A 6 5.55 8.41 18.20
CA PHE A 6 4.68 8.47 19.38
C PHE A 6 3.63 7.35 19.39
N ILE A 7 3.08 7.00 18.23
CA ILE A 7 2.16 5.85 18.10
C ILE A 7 2.89 4.56 18.48
N ILE A 8 4.11 4.33 17.97
CA ILE A 8 4.90 3.13 18.25
C ILE A 8 5.19 3.01 19.74
N ILE A 9 5.69 4.07 20.37
CA ILE A 9 6.02 4.07 21.81
C ILE A 9 4.78 3.70 22.64
N ASN A 10 3.61 4.28 22.31
CA ASN A 10 2.37 3.95 23.01
C ASN A 10 1.91 2.50 22.74
N LEU A 11 2.09 1.98 21.52
CA LEU A 11 1.80 0.58 21.20
C LEU A 11 2.65 -0.39 22.03
N LEU A 12 3.96 -0.12 22.11
CA LEU A 12 4.91 -0.95 22.83
C LEU A 12 4.65 -0.92 24.34
N ASN A 13 4.20 0.22 24.87
CA ASN A 13 3.78 0.36 26.27
C ASN A 13 2.34 -0.11 26.53
N HIS A 14 1.68 -0.74 25.56
CA HIS A 14 0.28 -1.19 25.65
C HIS A 14 -0.76 -0.08 25.94
N HIS A 15 -0.41 1.18 25.70
CA HIS A 15 -1.31 2.33 25.80
C HIS A 15 -2.16 2.48 24.52
N TYR A 16 -3.05 1.52 24.28
CA TYR A 16 -3.83 1.44 23.05
C TYR A 16 -4.76 2.64 22.81
N LEU A 17 -5.25 3.28 23.87
CA LEU A 17 -6.10 4.47 23.76
C LEU A 17 -5.33 5.61 23.11
N TRP A 18 -4.13 5.91 23.63
CA TRP A 18 -3.27 6.96 23.08
C TRP A 18 -2.82 6.63 21.67
N ALA A 19 -2.47 5.38 21.40
CA ALA A 19 -2.09 4.96 20.07
C ALA A 19 -3.23 5.09 19.05
N LEU A 20 -4.46 4.72 19.44
CA LEU A 20 -5.64 4.88 18.58
C LEU A 20 -5.92 6.36 18.31
N THR A 21 -5.90 7.20 19.34
CA THR A 21 -6.12 8.65 19.20
C THR A 21 -5.07 9.26 18.28
N LEU A 22 -3.79 8.96 18.48
CA LEU A 22 -2.71 9.46 17.62
C LEU A 22 -2.80 8.94 16.19
N PHE A 23 -3.21 7.68 15.99
CA PHE A 23 -3.44 7.12 14.66
C PHE A 23 -4.57 7.84 13.92
N VAL A 24 -5.69 8.12 14.59
CA VAL A 24 -6.81 8.88 14.02
C VAL A 24 -6.39 10.32 13.72
N LEU A 25 -5.67 10.98 14.62
CA LEU A 25 -5.14 12.33 14.40
C LEU A 25 -4.19 12.38 13.21
N ALA A 26 -3.31 11.39 13.06
CA ALA A 26 -2.41 11.29 11.91
C ALA A 26 -3.21 11.16 10.60
N ALA A 27 -4.17 10.24 10.55
CA ALA A 27 -5.01 10.04 9.37
C ALA A 27 -5.84 11.27 8.98
N ILE A 28 -6.34 12.02 9.97
CA ILE A 28 -7.07 13.27 9.75
C ILE A 28 -6.11 14.38 9.28
N SER A 29 -4.92 14.50 9.87
CA SER A 29 -3.90 15.48 9.48
C SER A 29 -3.47 15.27 8.03
N ASP A 30 -3.11 14.04 7.65
CA ASP A 30 -2.67 13.72 6.30
C ASP A 30 -3.79 14.00 5.26
N GLY A 31 -5.05 13.76 5.64
CA GLY A 31 -6.22 14.11 4.83
C GLY A 31 -6.45 15.62 4.69
N LEU A 32 -6.29 16.37 5.78
CA LEU A 32 -6.44 17.84 5.79
C LEU A 32 -5.34 18.53 4.99
N ASP A 33 -4.08 18.13 5.19
CA ASP A 33 -2.92 18.69 4.48
C ASP A 33 -3.06 18.45 2.97
N GLY A 34 -3.50 17.26 2.57
CA GLY A 34 -3.81 16.93 1.18
C GLY A 34 -4.96 17.74 0.58
N LEU A 35 -5.99 18.09 1.38
CA LEU A 35 -7.11 18.94 0.94
C LEU A 35 -6.71 20.41 0.84
N LEU A 36 -5.96 20.94 1.81
CA LEU A 36 -5.44 22.30 1.78
C LEU A 36 -4.48 22.52 0.62
N ALA A 37 -3.55 21.59 0.39
CA ALA A 37 -2.61 21.66 -0.74
C ALA A 37 -3.33 21.71 -2.10
N ARG A 38 -4.46 20.98 -2.23
CA ARG A 38 -5.30 21.03 -3.44
C ARG A 38 -6.06 22.35 -3.59
N LYS A 39 -6.60 22.89 -2.50
CA LYS A 39 -7.33 24.17 -2.53
C LYS A 39 -6.41 25.37 -2.77
N LEU A 40 -5.20 25.34 -2.23
CA LEU A 40 -4.23 26.43 -2.34
C LEU A 40 -3.37 26.36 -3.61
N LYS A 41 -3.49 25.30 -4.43
CA LYS A 41 -2.64 25.01 -5.60
C LYS A 41 -1.13 25.02 -5.30
N GLN A 42 -0.73 24.97 -4.03
CA GLN A 42 0.66 24.91 -3.58
C GLN A 42 1.11 23.47 -3.39
N GLN A 43 1.03 22.67 -4.46
CA GLN A 43 1.61 21.34 -4.45
C GLN A 43 3.08 21.44 -4.89
N THR A 44 4.00 21.17 -3.97
CA THR A 44 5.41 21.01 -4.33
C THR A 44 5.64 19.61 -4.89
N LEU A 45 6.55 19.48 -5.86
CA LEU A 45 6.93 18.16 -6.40
C LEU A 45 7.43 17.23 -5.29
N LEU A 46 8.19 17.78 -4.34
CA LEU A 46 8.75 17.03 -3.21
C LEU A 46 7.65 16.52 -2.27
N GLY A 47 6.66 17.35 -1.93
CA GLY A 47 5.51 16.95 -1.11
C GLY A 47 4.65 15.87 -1.77
N GLN A 48 4.42 15.95 -3.09
CA GLN A 48 3.67 14.93 -3.82
C GLN A 48 4.29 13.52 -3.74
N TYR A 49 5.63 13.42 -3.65
CA TYR A 49 6.31 12.13 -3.47
C TYR A 49 6.41 11.72 -2.01
N LEU A 50 6.60 12.66 -1.09
CA LEU A 50 6.73 12.37 0.34
C LEU A 50 5.42 11.90 0.98
N ASP A 51 4.27 12.46 0.60
CA ASP A 51 2.98 12.10 1.19
C ASP A 51 2.64 10.60 1.01
N PRO A 52 2.70 10.01 -0.20
CA PRO A 52 2.44 8.58 -0.38
C PRO A 52 3.47 7.66 0.29
N ILE A 53 4.71 8.12 0.42
CA ILE A 53 5.77 7.38 1.14
C ILE A 53 5.45 7.37 2.64
N ALA A 54 5.04 8.51 3.17
CA ALA A 54 4.65 8.66 4.57
C ALA A 54 3.47 7.76 4.93
N ASP A 55 2.42 7.77 4.11
CA ASP A 55 1.24 6.92 4.27
C ASP A 55 1.60 5.43 4.29
N LYS A 56 2.44 4.99 3.34
CA LYS A 56 2.88 3.58 3.25
C LYS A 56 3.70 3.16 4.44
N LEU A 57 4.62 4.02 4.89
CA LEU A 57 5.46 3.74 6.06
C LEU A 57 4.63 3.65 7.33
N LEU A 58 3.63 4.54 7.51
CA LEU A 58 2.71 4.47 8.64
C LEU A 58 1.99 3.12 8.66
N MET A 59 1.34 2.74 7.56
CA MET A 59 0.57 1.49 7.50
C MET A 59 1.47 0.26 7.67
N SER A 60 2.58 0.19 6.94
CA SER A 60 3.54 -0.93 7.03
C SER A 60 4.05 -1.12 8.44
N THR A 61 4.39 -0.01 9.13
CA THR A 61 4.87 -0.04 10.51
C THR A 61 3.77 -0.47 11.48
N MET A 62 2.54 0.01 11.30
CA MET A 62 1.41 -0.41 12.15
C MET A 62 1.16 -1.91 12.06
N PHE A 63 1.12 -2.48 10.85
CA PHE A 63 0.97 -3.93 10.66
C PHE A 63 2.14 -4.71 11.28
N LEU A 64 3.37 -4.23 11.08
CA LEU A 64 4.57 -4.86 11.64
C LEU A 64 4.55 -4.88 13.17
N VAL A 65 4.38 -3.73 13.82
CA VAL A 65 4.37 -3.63 15.29
C VAL A 65 3.21 -4.42 15.89
N LEU A 66 2.00 -4.32 15.31
CA LEU A 66 0.85 -5.10 15.78
C LEU A 66 1.05 -6.61 15.62
N SER A 67 1.86 -7.05 14.66
CA SER A 67 2.21 -8.47 14.50
C SER A 67 3.25 -8.94 15.50
N ILE A 68 4.24 -8.09 15.79
CA ILE A 68 5.22 -8.32 16.86
C ILE A 68 4.51 -8.43 18.22
N LEU A 69 3.49 -7.60 18.45
CA LEU A 69 2.64 -7.65 19.65
C LEU A 69 1.60 -8.79 19.63
N HIS A 70 1.66 -9.70 18.65
CA HIS A 70 0.73 -10.82 18.46
C HIS A 70 -0.76 -10.42 18.33
N LYS A 71 -1.05 -9.16 17.98
CA LYS A 71 -2.42 -8.66 17.77
C LYS A 71 -2.91 -8.91 16.35
N ILE A 72 -1.99 -9.03 15.39
CA ILE A 72 -2.27 -9.40 14.01
C ILE A 72 -1.41 -10.62 13.64
N PRO A 73 -1.97 -11.67 13.00
CA PRO A 73 -1.16 -12.75 12.47
C PRO A 73 -0.19 -12.28 11.38
N TRP A 74 1.06 -12.76 11.43
CA TRP A 74 2.13 -12.41 10.47
C TRP A 74 1.73 -12.56 8.99
N LYS A 75 0.82 -13.48 8.68
CA LYS A 75 0.26 -13.68 7.34
C LYS A 75 -0.29 -12.38 6.74
N PHE A 76 -0.95 -11.53 7.52
CA PHE A 76 -1.50 -10.27 7.03
C PHE A 76 -0.42 -9.21 6.79
N THR A 77 0.61 -9.18 7.62
CA THR A 77 1.74 -8.25 7.46
C THR A 77 2.54 -8.55 6.22
N VAL A 78 2.91 -9.82 5.99
CA VAL A 78 3.59 -10.25 4.75
C VAL A 78 2.78 -9.84 3.53
N VAL A 79 1.46 -10.05 3.57
CA VAL A 79 0.51 -9.69 2.52
C VAL A 79 0.52 -8.19 2.21
N VAL A 80 0.44 -7.32 3.23
CA VAL A 80 0.49 -5.86 3.04
C VAL A 80 1.81 -5.44 2.40
N PHE A 81 2.94 -5.95 2.90
CA PHE A 81 4.27 -5.66 2.34
C PHE A 81 4.41 -6.12 0.89
N SER A 82 3.98 -7.35 0.57
CA SER A 82 4.02 -7.88 -0.81
C SER A 82 3.23 -7.01 -1.77
N ARG A 83 2.05 -6.52 -1.37
CA ARG A 83 1.23 -5.62 -2.19
C ARG A 83 1.95 -4.29 -2.45
N ASP A 84 2.56 -3.71 -1.44
CA ASP A 84 3.23 -2.41 -1.58
C ASP A 84 4.44 -2.50 -2.52
N ILE A 85 5.19 -3.60 -2.47
CA ILE A 85 6.25 -3.93 -3.44
C ILE A 85 5.66 -4.12 -4.84
N SER A 86 4.54 -4.85 -4.95
CA SER A 86 3.90 -5.14 -6.24
C SER A 86 3.47 -3.86 -6.96
N ILE A 87 2.88 -2.90 -6.24
CA ILE A 87 2.49 -1.60 -6.82
C ILE A 87 3.70 -0.80 -7.28
N LEU A 88 4.79 -0.80 -6.51
CA LEU A 88 6.03 -0.14 -6.93
C LEU A 88 6.59 -0.81 -8.20
N ALA A 89 6.57 -2.14 -8.26
CA ALA A 89 7.03 -2.90 -9.41
C ALA A 89 6.19 -2.61 -10.67
N VAL A 90 4.85 -2.62 -10.57
CA VAL A 90 3.98 -2.26 -11.71
C VAL A 90 4.16 -0.80 -12.11
N GLY A 91 4.32 0.11 -11.15
CA GLY A 91 4.65 1.51 -11.44
C GLY A 91 5.95 1.63 -12.24
N ALA A 92 7.00 0.92 -11.83
CA ALA A 92 8.30 0.93 -12.49
C ALA A 92 8.27 0.29 -13.88
N VAL A 93 7.63 -0.87 -14.04
CA VAL A 93 7.47 -1.56 -15.33
C VAL A 93 6.66 -0.72 -16.31
N LEU A 94 5.59 -0.09 -15.84
CA LEU A 94 4.76 0.77 -16.69
C LEU A 94 5.50 2.05 -17.08
N TYR A 95 6.28 2.63 -16.16
CA TYR A 95 7.17 3.76 -16.46
C TYR A 95 8.19 3.40 -17.55
N ALA A 96 8.84 2.24 -17.44
CA ALA A 96 9.85 1.78 -18.38
C ALA A 96 9.30 1.48 -19.79
N ILE A 97 8.04 1.04 -19.90
CA ILE A 97 7.48 0.54 -21.17
C ILE A 97 6.57 1.56 -21.86
N ALA A 98 5.77 2.32 -21.11
CA ALA A 98 4.70 3.14 -21.69
C ALA A 98 5.00 4.64 -21.75
N GLY A 99 6.09 5.11 -21.12
CA GLY A 99 6.47 6.52 -21.10
C GLY A 99 5.34 7.45 -20.64
N LEU A 100 5.25 7.70 -19.32
CA LEU A 100 4.34 8.69 -18.70
C LEU A 100 2.96 8.78 -19.36
N ARG A 101 2.19 7.68 -19.37
CA ARG A 101 0.76 7.76 -19.70
C ARG A 101 -0.08 7.38 -18.50
N ASP A 102 -0.56 8.43 -17.85
CA ASP A 102 -1.64 8.48 -16.86
C ASP A 102 -1.85 7.20 -16.05
N PHE A 103 -1.11 7.09 -14.96
CA PHE A 103 -1.40 6.16 -13.88
C PHE A 103 -2.70 6.58 -13.21
N ARG A 104 -3.86 6.32 -13.83
CA ARG A 104 -5.16 6.54 -13.20
C ARG A 104 -5.24 5.61 -11.98
N PRO A 105 -5.30 6.13 -10.75
CA PRO A 105 -5.32 5.30 -9.57
C PRO A 105 -6.55 4.40 -9.61
N SER A 106 -6.30 3.10 -9.76
CA SER A 106 -7.34 2.07 -9.77
C SER A 106 -8.21 2.18 -8.52
N ILE A 107 -9.53 2.09 -8.68
CA ILE A 107 -10.52 2.10 -7.58
C ILE A 107 -10.18 1.01 -6.54
N PHE A 108 -9.63 -0.12 -7.01
CA PHE A 108 -9.14 -1.21 -6.16
C PHE A 108 -8.00 -0.78 -5.22
N GLY A 109 -7.13 0.13 -5.67
CA GLY A 109 -6.04 0.67 -4.86
C GLY A 109 -6.55 1.48 -3.66
N LYS A 110 -7.55 2.35 -3.90
CA LYS A 110 -8.19 3.17 -2.85
C LYS A 110 -8.99 2.31 -1.87
N ALA A 111 -9.76 1.35 -2.37
CA ALA A 111 -10.55 0.45 -1.54
C ALA A 111 -9.66 -0.38 -0.59
N ASN A 112 -8.51 -0.86 -1.09
CA ASN A 112 -7.57 -1.61 -0.25
C ASN A 112 -6.92 -0.75 0.83
N THR A 113 -6.51 0.48 0.51
CA THR A 113 -5.95 1.40 1.51
C THR A 113 -6.99 1.72 2.58
N PHE A 114 -8.24 1.98 2.19
CA PHE A 114 -9.33 2.15 3.15
C PHE A 114 -9.52 0.90 4.04
N ALA A 115 -9.49 -0.29 3.44
CA ALA A 115 -9.60 -1.54 4.19
C ALA A 115 -8.44 -1.74 5.16
N GLN A 116 -7.21 -1.35 4.80
CA GLN A 116 -6.04 -1.42 5.68
C GLN A 116 -6.15 -0.45 6.86
N VAL A 117 -6.52 0.81 6.59
CA VAL A 117 -6.75 1.83 7.63
C VAL A 117 -7.83 1.34 8.61
N ALA A 118 -8.96 0.86 8.08
CA ALA A 118 -10.05 0.33 8.87
C ALA A 118 -9.64 -0.92 9.67
N ALA A 119 -8.84 -1.82 9.08
CA ALA A 119 -8.34 -3.00 9.78
C ALA A 119 -7.46 -2.61 10.98
N VAL A 120 -6.51 -1.69 10.80
CA VAL A 120 -5.64 -1.20 11.88
C VAL A 120 -6.47 -0.52 12.97
N PHE A 121 -7.39 0.37 12.57
CA PHE A 121 -8.31 1.04 13.49
C PHE A 121 -9.10 0.03 14.34
N LEU A 122 -9.71 -0.98 13.70
CA LEU A 122 -10.50 -1.99 14.38
C LEU A 122 -9.67 -2.91 15.27
N VAL A 123 -8.43 -3.21 14.89
CA VAL A 123 -7.50 -3.98 15.74
C VAL A 123 -7.18 -3.22 17.02
N LEU A 124 -6.90 -1.91 16.91
CA LEU A 124 -6.64 -1.05 18.06
C LEU A 124 -7.89 -0.86 18.93
N LEU A 125 -9.05 -0.62 18.29
CA LEU A 125 -10.33 -0.50 18.99
C LEU A 125 -10.66 -1.77 19.76
N PHE A 126 -10.37 -2.95 19.21
CA PHE A 126 -10.58 -4.23 19.90
C PHE A 126 -9.74 -4.37 21.18
N GLN A 127 -8.62 -3.66 21.31
CA GLN A 127 -7.85 -3.64 22.56
C GLN A 127 -8.51 -2.79 23.65
N LEU A 128 -9.43 -1.90 23.29
CA LEU A 128 -10.15 -1.01 24.20
C LEU A 128 -11.56 -1.54 24.50
N ASP A 129 -12.25 -2.02 23.48
CA ASP A 129 -13.59 -2.59 23.55
C ASP A 129 -13.61 -3.97 22.88
N GLN A 130 -13.79 -5.02 23.70
CA GLN A 130 -13.86 -6.41 23.24
C GLN A 130 -15.27 -6.83 22.79
N SER A 131 -16.14 -5.88 22.51
CA SER A 131 -17.49 -6.14 21.98
C SER A 131 -17.47 -7.03 20.73
N ARG A 132 -18.49 -7.90 20.63
CA ARG A 132 -18.63 -8.91 19.57
C ARG A 132 -18.62 -8.29 18.18
N TRP A 133 -19.22 -7.11 18.02
CA TRP A 133 -19.27 -6.40 16.73
C TRP A 133 -17.88 -5.96 16.27
N VAL A 134 -17.02 -5.50 17.20
CA VAL A 134 -15.64 -5.09 16.90
C VAL A 134 -14.81 -6.30 16.46
N TRP A 135 -15.00 -7.45 17.12
CA TRP A 135 -14.34 -8.70 16.71
C TRP A 135 -14.72 -9.11 15.28
N ILE A 136 -16.02 -9.10 14.96
CA ILE A 136 -16.52 -9.45 13.61
C ILE A 136 -15.94 -8.48 12.58
N ALA A 137 -16.06 -7.17 12.83
CA ALA A 137 -15.56 -6.14 11.92
C ALA A 137 -14.05 -6.30 11.67
N ARG A 138 -13.26 -6.50 12.73
CA ARG A 138 -11.81 -6.76 12.63
C ARG A 138 -11.51 -7.95 11.71
N VAL A 139 -12.19 -9.07 11.91
CA VAL A 139 -11.97 -10.29 11.10
C VAL A 139 -12.37 -10.07 9.64
N VAL A 140 -13.51 -9.40 9.39
CA VAL A 140 -13.98 -9.09 8.04
C VAL A 140 -12.97 -8.24 7.28
N PHE A 141 -12.51 -7.14 7.88
CA PHE A 141 -11.55 -6.24 7.23
C PHE A 141 -10.17 -6.88 7.02
N LEU A 142 -9.66 -7.65 7.99
CA LEU A 142 -8.41 -8.40 7.80
C LEU A 142 -8.53 -9.43 6.67
N ARG A 143 -9.65 -10.16 6.58
CA ARG A 143 -9.93 -11.10 5.48
C ARG A 143 -10.07 -10.38 4.15
N ALA A 144 -10.66 -9.19 4.12
CA ALA A 144 -10.75 -8.38 2.90
C ALA A 144 -9.35 -7.97 2.40
N VAL A 145 -8.48 -7.48 3.28
CA VAL A 145 -7.07 -7.17 2.94
C VAL A 145 -6.36 -8.40 2.36
N PHE A 146 -6.56 -9.56 2.97
CA PHE A 146 -5.98 -10.81 2.48
C PHE A 146 -6.51 -11.21 1.10
N ALA A 147 -7.83 -11.17 0.90
CA ALA A 147 -8.46 -11.52 -0.38
C ALA A 147 -8.02 -10.59 -1.52
N PHE A 148 -8.04 -9.27 -1.30
CA PHE A 148 -7.58 -8.30 -2.30
C PHE A 148 -6.11 -8.52 -2.68
N THR A 149 -5.28 -8.93 -1.73
CA THR A 149 -3.87 -9.19 -2.01
C THR A 149 -3.66 -10.47 -2.79
N ILE A 150 -4.39 -11.55 -2.51
CA ILE A 150 -4.31 -12.77 -3.32
C ILE A 150 -4.75 -12.50 -4.75
N ILE A 151 -5.88 -11.79 -4.93
CA ILE A 151 -6.37 -11.40 -6.27
C ILE A 151 -5.30 -10.58 -7.00
N SER A 152 -4.68 -9.64 -6.29
CA SER A 152 -3.58 -8.85 -6.81
C SER A 152 -2.40 -9.74 -7.22
N ALA A 153 -1.88 -10.59 -6.33
CA ALA A 153 -0.72 -11.46 -6.57
C ALA A 153 -0.92 -12.38 -7.78
N VAL A 154 -2.11 -12.97 -7.93
CA VAL A 154 -2.46 -13.79 -9.10
C VAL A 154 -2.46 -12.94 -10.37
N HIS A 155 -3.04 -11.74 -10.35
CA HIS A 155 -3.02 -10.83 -11.48
C HIS A 155 -1.58 -10.44 -11.90
N TYR A 156 -0.66 -10.26 -10.94
CA TYR A 156 0.76 -10.00 -11.23
C TYR A 156 1.45 -11.17 -11.92
N LEU A 157 1.22 -12.41 -11.46
CA LEU A 157 1.78 -13.61 -12.09
C LEU A 157 1.32 -13.71 -13.55
N PHE A 158 0.03 -13.47 -13.82
CA PHE A 158 -0.49 -13.44 -15.18
C PHE A 158 0.11 -12.33 -16.03
N LEU A 159 0.24 -11.11 -15.49
CA LEU A 159 0.78 -9.96 -16.23
C LEU A 159 2.25 -10.16 -16.63
N VAL A 160 3.08 -10.68 -15.71
CA VAL A 160 4.49 -10.97 -15.97
C VAL A 160 4.62 -12.09 -16.99
N GLN A 161 3.85 -13.17 -16.87
CA GLN A 161 3.88 -14.28 -17.81
C GLN A 161 3.45 -13.85 -19.22
N HIS A 162 2.41 -13.02 -19.34
CA HIS A 162 1.93 -12.53 -20.64
C HIS A 162 2.94 -11.61 -21.32
N ARG A 163 3.63 -10.74 -20.56
CA ARG A 163 4.67 -9.85 -21.13
C ARG A 163 5.96 -10.59 -21.50
N LEU A 164 6.35 -11.61 -20.74
CA LEU A 164 7.48 -12.47 -21.12
C LEU A 164 7.21 -13.24 -22.41
N ARG A 165 5.97 -13.70 -22.63
CA ARG A 165 5.53 -14.29 -23.91
C ARG A 165 5.55 -13.27 -25.06
N ALA A 166 5.02 -12.06 -24.84
CA ALA A 166 5.04 -11.00 -25.86
C ALA A 166 6.45 -10.54 -26.28
N HIS A 167 7.45 -10.63 -25.37
CA HIS A 167 8.85 -10.30 -25.69
C HIS A 167 9.64 -11.46 -26.32
N SER A 168 9.20 -12.71 -26.14
CA SER A 168 9.82 -13.88 -26.79
C SER A 168 9.30 -14.13 -28.22
N GLU A 169 8.24 -13.42 -28.63
CA GLU A 169 7.72 -13.43 -30.00
C GLU A 169 8.37 -12.39 -30.93
N ILE A 170 9.34 -11.58 -30.47
CA ILE A 170 10.17 -10.74 -31.36
C ILE A 170 11.42 -11.56 -31.75
N PRO A 171 11.55 -12.05 -32.99
CA PRO A 171 12.70 -12.83 -33.41
C PRO A 171 13.96 -11.94 -33.46
N PRO A 172 15.14 -12.43 -33.05
CA PRO A 172 16.42 -11.78 -33.31
C PRO A 172 16.78 -11.95 -34.80
N ALA A 173 16.09 -11.24 -35.69
CA ALA A 173 16.36 -11.32 -37.13
C ALA A 173 15.98 -10.02 -37.86
N ALA A 174 16.68 -8.91 -37.57
CA ALA A 174 16.63 -7.72 -38.43
C ALA A 174 17.89 -6.83 -38.33
N SER A 175 19.07 -7.38 -38.07
CA SER A 175 20.32 -6.59 -38.04
C SER A 175 21.51 -7.18 -38.80
N ALA A 176 21.33 -8.19 -39.67
CA ALA A 176 22.48 -8.87 -40.29
C ALA A 176 22.33 -9.26 -41.78
N SER A 177 21.55 -8.56 -42.61
CA SER A 177 21.52 -8.88 -44.05
C SER A 177 21.27 -7.70 -45.00
N ALA A 178 21.80 -6.52 -44.71
CA ALA A 178 21.83 -5.44 -45.69
C ALA A 178 23.13 -4.63 -45.58
N GLY A 179 24.09 -4.88 -46.46
CA GLY A 179 25.08 -3.89 -46.84
C GLY A 179 26.56 -4.25 -46.68
N HIS A 180 27.07 -5.21 -47.45
CA HIS A 180 28.35 -4.99 -48.18
C HIS A 180 28.58 -6.09 -49.23
N ARG A 181 28.11 -5.83 -50.45
CA ARG A 181 28.70 -6.35 -51.69
C ARG A 181 28.67 -5.22 -52.70
N ILE A 182 29.74 -4.46 -52.78
CA ILE A 182 30.36 -3.95 -54.01
C ILE A 182 31.86 -3.93 -53.76
#